data_AF-A0A9X8E763-F1
#
_entry.id   AF-A0A9X8E763-F1
#
_cell.length_a   1.000
_cell.length_b   1.000
_cell.length_c   1.000
_cell.angle_alpha   90.00
_cell.angle_beta   90.00
_cell.angle_gamma   90.00
#
_symmetry.space_group_name_H-M   'P 1'
#
loop_
_entity.id
_entity.type
_entity.pdbx_description
1 polymer ?
#
loop_
_entity_poly.entity_id
_entity_poly.type
_entity_poly.pdbx_seq_one_letter_code
_entity_poly.pdbx_strand_id
1 'polypeptide(L)'
;MKKCIVLVSRQSFSAEHKSNSASLEAIFNAKKIKREEVDGSAEENTQLRNDLFSISGIRGTYPQVFFQVEGSNTPQFVGLFDAIQ
;
A
#
# COMPACT_ATOMS: atom_id res chain seq x y z
N MET A 1 8.67 2.76 16.87
CA MET A 1 7.34 2.30 16.43
C MET A 1 7.37 2.01 14.93
N LYS A 2 6.65 0.99 14.44
CA LYS A 2 6.60 0.69 13.00
C LYS A 2 5.33 1.29 12.40
N LYS A 3 5.45 2.05 11.31
CA LYS A 3 4.34 2.61 10.53
C LYS A 3 4.01 1.66 9.38
N CYS A 4 2.76 1.24 9.27
CA CYS A 4 2.27 0.49 8.11
C CYS A 4 1.80 1.48 7.05
N ILE A 5 2.28 1.33 5.81
CA ILE A 5 1.88 2.15 4.67
C ILE A 5 1.23 1.21 3.65
N VAL A 6 0.08 1.61 3.12
CA VAL A 6 -0.66 0.85 2.11
C VAL A 6 -0.85 1.73 0.89
N LEU A 7 -0.22 1.35 -0.21
CA LEU A 7 -0.41 1.99 -1.49
C LEU A 7 -1.64 1.38 -2.17
N VAL A 8 -2.66 2.20 -2.39
CA VAL A 8 -3.92 1.84 -3.06
C VAL A 8 -4.12 2.72 -4.30
N SER A 9 -5.12 2.41 -5.12
CA SER A 9 -5.56 3.30 -6.20
C SER A 9 -7.09 3.40 -6.19
N ARG A 10 -7.60 4.56 -5.76
CA ARG A 10 -9.06 4.79 -5.67
C ARG A 10 -9.69 5.07 -7.03
N GLN A 11 -8.90 5.49 -8.02
CA GLN A 11 -9.35 5.72 -9.40
C GLN A 11 -9.06 4.53 -10.32
N SER A 12 -8.64 3.38 -9.78
CA SER A 12 -8.42 2.19 -10.61
C SER A 12 -9.74 1.72 -11.25
N PHE A 13 -9.72 1.44 -12.54
CA PHE A 13 -10.86 0.81 -13.24
C PHE A 13 -10.83 -0.72 -13.13
N SER A 14 -9.77 -1.31 -12.58
CA SER A 14 -9.66 -2.76 -12.38
C SER A 14 -10.56 -3.22 -11.23
N ALA A 15 -11.48 -4.14 -11.51
CA ALA A 15 -12.31 -4.78 -10.50
C ALA A 15 -11.47 -5.53 -9.46
N GLU A 16 -10.37 -6.14 -9.90
CA GLU A 16 -9.44 -6.87 -9.04
C GLU A 16 -8.75 -5.94 -8.04
N HIS A 17 -8.21 -4.80 -8.48
CA HIS A 17 -7.56 -3.84 -7.58
C HIS A 17 -8.53 -3.27 -6.55
N LYS A 18 -9.79 -3.03 -6.92
CA LYS A 18 -10.84 -2.61 -5.98
C LYS A 18 -11.14 -3.70 -4.96
N SER A 19 -11.35 -4.93 -5.43
CA SER A 19 -11.66 -6.08 -4.57
C SER A 19 -10.53 -6.34 -3.57
N ASN A 20 -9.29 -6.44 -4.05
CA ASN A 20 -8.13 -6.71 -3.21
C ASN A 20 -7.88 -5.60 -2.19
N SER A 21 -8.09 -4.34 -2.57
CA SER A 21 -7.95 -3.20 -1.64
C SER A 21 -9.01 -3.25 -0.53
N ALA A 22 -10.29 -3.53 -0.88
CA ALA A 22 -11.37 -3.63 0.09
C ALA A 22 -11.18 -4.82 1.05
N SER A 23 -10.75 -5.98 0.53
CA SER A 23 -10.46 -7.16 1.36
C SER A 23 -9.27 -6.92 2.29
N LEU A 24 -8.20 -6.28 1.80
CA LEU A 24 -7.05 -5.93 2.65
C LEU A 24 -7.45 -4.95 3.76
N GLU A 25 -8.28 -3.96 3.43
CA GLU A 25 -8.85 -3.03 4.40
C GLU A 25 -9.62 -3.76 5.50
N ALA A 26 -10.49 -4.71 5.12
CA ALA A 26 -11.26 -5.51 6.07
C ALA A 26 -10.35 -6.32 7.01
N ILE A 27 -9.31 -6.97 6.48
CA ILE A 27 -8.32 -7.74 7.27
C ILE A 27 -7.64 -6.83 8.30
N PHE A 28 -7.15 -5.68 7.86
CA PHE A 28 -6.46 -4.73 8.73
C PHE A 28 -7.38 -4.13 9.79
N ASN A 29 -8.63 -3.84 9.46
CA ASN A 29 -9.64 -3.36 10.41
C ASN A 29 -9.95 -4.44 11.46
N ALA A 30 -10.16 -5.69 11.04
CA ALA A 30 -10.42 -6.81 11.94
C ALA A 30 -9.24 -7.06 12.90
N LYS A 31 -8.00 -6.91 12.42
CA LYS A 31 -6.77 -7.05 13.22
C LYS A 31 -6.37 -5.77 13.97
N LYS A 32 -7.14 -4.68 13.84
CA LYS A 32 -6.87 -3.36 14.45
C LYS A 32 -5.47 -2.82 14.09
N ILE A 33 -5.02 -3.07 12.87
CA ILE A 33 -3.73 -2.60 12.36
C ILE A 33 -3.87 -1.14 11.93
N LYS A 34 -3.16 -0.25 12.63
CA LYS A 34 -3.04 1.15 12.21
C LYS A 34 -2.19 1.24 10.94
N ARG A 35 -2.68 1.98 9.95
CA ARG A 35 -2.03 2.14 8.65
C ARG A 35 -2.26 3.53 8.10
N GLU A 36 -1.31 3.98 7.29
CA GLU A 36 -1.45 5.14 6.42
C GLU A 36 -1.79 4.64 5.02
N GLU A 37 -2.89 5.11 4.47
CA GLU A 37 -3.24 4.84 3.08
C GLU A 37 -2.72 5.95 2.19
N VAL A 38 -1.99 5.55 1.15
CA VAL A 38 -1.49 6.44 0.10
C VAL A 38 -2.27 6.12 -1.16
N ASP A 39 -3.05 7.08 -1.66
CA ASP A 39 -3.73 6.94 -2.94
C ASP A 39 -2.76 7.25 -4.08
N GLY A 40 -2.24 6.21 -4.72
CA GLY A 40 -1.33 6.31 -5.86
C GLY A 40 -2.00 6.87 -7.13
N SER A 41 -3.33 6.97 -7.20
CA SER A 41 -3.99 7.69 -8.29
C SER A 41 -4.09 9.20 -8.09
N ALA A 42 -3.83 9.70 -6.88
CA ALA A 42 -3.86 11.13 -6.61
C ALA A 42 -2.58 11.82 -7.12
N GLU A 43 -2.71 12.97 -7.79
CA GLU A 43 -1.58 13.66 -8.43
C GLU A 43 -0.51 14.09 -7.41
N GLU A 44 -0.95 14.55 -6.24
CA GLU A 44 -0.11 14.97 -5.13
C GLU A 44 0.80 13.85 -4.59
N ASN A 45 0.43 12.58 -4.80
CA ASN A 45 1.18 11.42 -4.36
C ASN A 45 2.12 10.87 -5.44
N THR A 46 2.26 11.55 -6.59
CA THR A 46 3.05 11.05 -7.73
C THR A 46 4.48 10.68 -7.35
N GLN A 47 5.17 11.52 -6.59
CA GLN A 47 6.54 11.24 -6.16
C GLN A 47 6.59 10.04 -5.21
N LEU A 48 5.79 10.06 -4.15
CA LEU A 48 5.74 8.99 -3.15
C LEU A 48 5.36 7.63 -3.77
N ARG A 49 4.40 7.60 -4.70
CA ARG A 49 4.05 6.40 -5.47
C ARG A 49 5.25 5.87 -6.25
N ASN A 50 5.97 6.74 -6.96
CA ASN A 50 7.13 6.33 -7.76
C ASN A 50 8.26 5.78 -6.86
N ASP A 51 8.45 6.38 -5.68
CA ASP A 51 9.42 5.90 -4.69
C ASP A 51 9.01 4.51 -4.16
N LEU A 52 7.75 4.33 -3.79
CA LEU A 52 7.22 3.04 -3.31
C LEU A 52 7.28 1.95 -4.39
N PHE A 53 7.00 2.28 -5.64
CA PHE A 53 7.20 1.38 -6.78
C PHE A 53 8.68 1.01 -6.98
N SER A 54 9.59 1.95 -6.76
CA SER A 54 11.02 1.68 -6.85
C SER A 54 11.49 0.76 -5.73
N ILE A 55 10.90 0.88 -4.53
CA ILE A 55 11.17 0.00 -3.38
C ILE A 55 10.63 -1.42 -3.61
N SER A 56 9.40 -1.57 -4.12
CA SER A 56 8.80 -2.89 -4.34
C SER A 56 9.27 -3.55 -5.64
N GLY A 57 9.75 -2.76 -6.61
CA GLY A 57 10.04 -3.21 -7.98
C GLY A 57 8.77 -3.47 -8.80
N ILE A 58 7.58 -3.17 -8.29
CA ILE A 58 6.29 -3.50 -8.91
C ILE A 58 5.53 -2.20 -9.20
N ARG A 59 5.26 -1.92 -10.48
CA ARG A 59 4.53 -0.73 -10.91
C ARG A 59 3.09 -1.06 -11.27
N GLY A 60 2.17 -0.19 -10.85
CA GLY A 60 0.77 -0.24 -11.28
C GLY A 60 -0.08 -1.36 -10.69
N THR A 61 0.48 -2.19 -9.82
CA THR A 61 -0.24 -3.24 -9.08
C THR A 61 -0.63 -2.74 -7.70
N TYR A 62 -1.88 -2.97 -7.30
CA TYR A 62 -2.43 -2.55 -6.02
C TYR A 62 -3.28 -3.67 -5.38
N PRO A 63 -3.40 -3.71 -4.04
CA PRO A 63 -2.67 -2.90 -3.07
C PRO A 63 -1.22 -3.38 -2.86
N GLN A 64 -0.33 -2.48 -2.41
CA GLN A 64 1.02 -2.84 -1.95
C GLN A 64 1.22 -2.39 -0.51
N VAL A 65 1.86 -3.23 0.31
CA VAL A 65 2.05 -2.96 1.74
C VAL A 65 3.52 -2.79 2.07
N PHE A 66 3.80 -1.80 2.90
CA PHE A 66 5.14 -1.44 3.34
C PHE A 66 5.18 -1.23 4.86
N PHE A 67 6.32 -1.50 5.48
CA PHE A 67 6.61 -1.09 6.84
C PHE A 67 7.74 -0.08 6.87
N GLN A 68 7.50 1.03 7.54
CA GLN A 68 8.54 2.01 7.86
C GLN A 68 8.89 1.90 9.35
N VAL A 69 10.14 1.58 9.64
CA VAL A 69 10.67 1.56 11.01
C VAL A 69 11.00 3.00 11.41
N GLU A 70 10.62 3.40 12.63
CA GLU A 70 11.03 4.69 13.20
C GLU A 70 12.55 4.85 13.17
N GLY A 71 13.03 5.96 12.61
CA GLY A 71 14.45 6.23 12.34
C GLY A 71 14.91 5.83 10.94
N SER A 72 14.12 5.09 10.17
CA SER A 72 14.36 4.83 8.75
C SER A 72 13.53 5.77 7.87
N ASN A 73 14.19 6.45 6.94
CA ASN A 73 13.50 7.23 5.91
C ASN A 73 12.98 6.35 4.76
N THR A 74 13.39 5.09 4.70
CA THR A 74 13.02 4.18 3.61
C THR A 74 12.07 3.10 4.12
N PRO A 75 10.84 3.03 3.59
CA PRO A 75 9.93 1.92 3.82
C PRO A 75 10.50 0.60 3.27
N GLN A 76 10.13 -0.51 3.90
CA GLN A 76 10.43 -1.86 3.44
C GLN A 76 9.19 -2.47 2.81
N PHE A 77 9.31 -3.04 1.61
CA PHE A 77 8.21 -3.75 0.97
C PHE A 77 7.91 -5.06 1.71
N VAL A 78 6.63 -5.28 2.00
CA VAL A 78 6.13 -6.48 2.68
C VAL A 78 5.54 -7.46 1.68
N GLY A 79 4.71 -6.95 0.77
CA GLY A 79 4.04 -7.77 -0.22
C GLY A 79 2.82 -7.12 -0.86
N LEU A 80 2.25 -7.85 -1.81
CA LEU A 80 0.94 -7.59 -2.38
C LEU A 80 -0.16 -8.22 -1.51
N PHE A 81 -1.42 -8.09 -1.92
CA PHE A 81 -2.56 -8.72 -1.25
C PHE A 81 -2.36 -10.22 -1.00
N ASP A 82 -1.89 -10.98 -2.00
CA ASP A 82 -1.72 -12.44 -1.91
C ASP A 82 -0.72 -12.89 -0.84
N ALA A 83 0.23 -12.04 -0.48
CA ALA A 83 1.20 -12.33 0.57
C ALA A 83 0.65 -12.09 1.98
N ILE A 84 -0.52 -11.45 2.11
CA ILE A 84 -1.07 -10.96 3.38
C ILE A 84 -2.35 -11.71 3.80
N GLN A 85 -3.13 -12.21 2.83
CA GLN A 85 -4.36 -12.95 3.09
C GLN A 85 -4.14 -14.27 3.84
#